data_AF-A0A258BWR1-F1
#
_entry.id   AF-A0A258BWR1-F1
#
_cell.length_a   1.000
_cell.length_b   1.000
_cell.length_c   1.000
_cell.angle_alpha   90.00
_cell.angle_beta   90.00
_cell.angle_gamma   90.00
#
_symmetry.space_group_name_H-M   'P 1'
#
loop_
_entity.id
_entity.type
_entity.pdbx_description
1 polymer ?
#
loop_
_entity_poly.entity_id
_entity_poly.type
_entity_poly.pdbx_seq_one_letter_code
_entity_poly.pdbx_strand_id
1 'polypeptide(L)'
;LKARHETRTGENPDFVFTRNRLALAQELSHETTVSLNEEKRRAQQESIEKRQLALENALRQAKGEEPLAKLAQEDETPPHADDKKGKPEDDAYLAESGKILLDWLGLNEAVAKNNLPRE
;
A
#
# COMPACT_ATOMS: atom_id res chain seq x y z
N LEU A 1 -2.20 18.12 -10.12
CA LEU A 1 -2.73 16.95 -9.39
C LEU A 1 -1.67 15.86 -9.20
N LYS A 2 -1.15 15.26 -10.28
CA LYS A 2 -0.13 14.19 -10.21
C LYS A 2 1.07 14.52 -9.30
N ALA A 3 1.76 15.64 -9.53
CA ALA A 3 2.91 16.03 -8.70
C ALA A 3 2.57 16.23 -7.21
N ARG A 4 1.36 16.75 -6.90
CA ARG A 4 0.92 16.91 -5.50
C ARG A 4 0.66 15.56 -4.84
N HIS A 5 0.03 14.64 -5.56
CA HIS A 5 -0.16 13.25 -5.13
C HIS A 5 1.18 12.55 -4.89
N GLU A 6 2.10 12.61 -5.85
CA GLU A 6 3.43 11.99 -5.73
C GLU A 6 4.22 12.53 -4.52
N THR A 7 4.11 13.84 -4.26
CA THR A 7 4.73 14.45 -3.08
C THR A 7 4.14 13.89 -1.78
N ARG A 8 2.81 13.77 -1.68
CA ARG A 8 2.15 13.26 -0.46
C ARG A 8 2.37 11.77 -0.23
N THR A 9 2.37 10.97 -1.30
CA THR A 9 2.51 9.51 -1.20
C THR A 9 3.97 9.05 -1.25
N GLY A 10 4.92 9.94 -1.53
CA GLY A 10 6.35 9.64 -1.54
C GLY A 10 6.83 9.12 -0.18
N GLU A 11 6.46 9.80 0.89
CA GLU A 11 6.89 9.48 2.27
C GLU A 11 5.82 8.75 3.10
N ASN A 12 4.61 8.58 2.56
CA ASN A 12 3.54 7.91 3.29
C ASN A 12 3.85 6.40 3.46
N PRO A 13 3.85 5.86 4.70
CA PRO A 13 4.19 4.46 4.96
C PRO A 13 3.35 3.43 4.20
N ASP A 14 2.03 3.65 4.07
CA ASP A 14 1.12 2.73 3.39
C ASP A 14 1.40 2.64 1.89
N PHE A 15 1.71 3.79 1.26
CA PHE A 15 2.09 3.83 -0.16
C PHE A 15 3.48 3.26 -0.39
N VAL A 16 4.44 3.50 0.51
CA VAL A 16 5.76 2.86 0.46
C VAL A 16 5.63 1.33 0.57
N PHE A 17 4.86 0.85 1.55
CA PHE A 17 4.59 -0.57 1.73
C PHE A 17 3.95 -1.19 0.48
N THR A 18 2.92 -0.56 -0.08
CA THR A 18 2.24 -1.05 -1.29
C THR A 18 3.22 -1.15 -2.46
N ARG A 19 4.02 -0.11 -2.73
CA ARG A 19 5.00 -0.13 -3.83
C ARG A 19 6.02 -1.27 -3.65
N ASN A 20 6.51 -1.47 -2.43
CA ASN A 20 7.46 -2.54 -2.14
C ASN A 20 6.82 -3.94 -2.29
N ARG A 21 5.56 -4.09 -1.85
CA ARG A 21 4.80 -5.34 -2.02
C ARG A 21 4.53 -5.64 -3.50
N LEU A 22 4.21 -4.61 -4.29
CA LEU A 22 4.05 -4.74 -5.74
C LEU A 22 5.36 -5.16 -6.41
N ALA A 23 6.49 -4.54 -6.05
CA ALA A 23 7.80 -4.90 -6.58
C ALA A 23 8.17 -6.36 -6.27
N LEU A 24 7.90 -6.83 -5.04
CA LEU A 24 8.08 -8.23 -4.66
C LEU A 24 7.18 -9.16 -5.50
N ALA A 25 5.90 -8.81 -5.66
CA ALA A 25 4.97 -9.62 -6.45
C ALA A 25 5.40 -9.70 -7.93
N GLN A 26 5.88 -8.59 -8.49
CA GLN A 26 6.42 -8.56 -9.86
C GLN A 26 7.65 -9.46 -9.98
N GLU A 27 8.62 -9.34 -9.07
CA GLU A 27 9.81 -10.19 -9.03
C GLU A 27 9.45 -11.67 -9.01
N LEU A 28 8.52 -12.07 -8.13
CA LEU A 28 8.07 -13.46 -8.03
C LEU A 28 7.29 -13.91 -9.27
N SER A 29 6.53 -13.01 -9.91
CA SER A 29 5.78 -13.35 -11.14
C SER A 29 6.68 -13.58 -12.36
N HIS A 30 7.90 -13.06 -12.35
CA HIS A 30 8.87 -13.30 -13.41
C HIS A 30 9.46 -14.73 -13.38
N GLU A 31 9.31 -15.44 -12.26
CA GLU A 31 9.72 -16.84 -12.16
C GLU A 31 8.69 -17.75 -12.87
N THR A 32 9.03 -18.22 -14.05
CA THR A 32 8.14 -19.05 -14.90
C THR A 32 8.38 -20.56 -14.73
N THR A 33 9.32 -20.95 -13.88
CA THR A 33 9.71 -22.34 -13.64
C THR A 33 9.65 -22.66 -12.16
N VAL A 34 9.21 -23.86 -11.81
CA VAL A 34 9.11 -24.30 -10.41
C VAL A 34 9.97 -25.54 -10.20
N SER A 35 10.76 -25.55 -9.12
CA SER A 35 11.52 -26.73 -8.72
C SER A 35 10.60 -27.83 -8.18
N LEU A 36 10.83 -29.08 -8.58
CA LEU A 36 10.16 -30.24 -7.99
C LEU A 36 10.90 -30.81 -6.77
N ASN A 37 12.05 -30.23 -6.40
CA ASN A 37 12.77 -30.62 -5.20
C ASN A 37 12.15 -29.97 -3.97
N GLU A 38 11.77 -30.80 -2.99
CA GLU A 38 11.08 -30.36 -1.79
C GLU A 38 11.90 -29.37 -0.95
N GLU A 39 13.17 -29.67 -0.70
CA GLU A 39 14.04 -28.81 0.12
C GLU A 39 14.19 -27.41 -0.50
N LYS A 40 14.38 -27.35 -1.83
CA LYS A 40 14.44 -26.09 -2.57
C LYS A 40 13.13 -25.31 -2.47
N ARG A 41 11.98 -26.00 -2.56
CA ARG A 41 10.65 -25.38 -2.44
C ARG A 41 10.41 -24.82 -1.04
N ARG A 42 10.79 -25.55 0.01
CA ARG A 42 10.68 -25.08 1.40
C ARG A 42 11.56 -23.85 1.65
N ALA A 43 12.82 -23.89 1.19
CA ALA A 43 13.72 -22.75 1.31
C ALA A 43 13.21 -21.50 0.56
N GLN A 44 12.64 -21.69 -0.64
CA GLN A 44 12.02 -20.61 -1.41
C GLN A 44 10.83 -20.00 -0.66
N GLN A 45 9.95 -20.84 -0.11
CA GLN A 45 8.80 -20.39 0.68
C GLN A 45 9.25 -19.58 1.90
N GLU A 46 10.20 -20.10 2.69
CA GLU A 46 10.73 -19.39 3.87
C GLU A 46 11.37 -18.05 3.51
N SER A 47 12.06 -17.98 2.37
CA SER A 47 12.64 -16.73 1.85
C SER A 47 11.56 -15.71 1.54
N ILE A 48 10.48 -16.11 0.85
CA ILE A 48 9.35 -15.25 0.50
C ILE A 48 8.64 -14.76 1.77
N GLU A 49 8.35 -15.67 2.71
CA GLU A 49 7.70 -15.34 3.98
C GLU A 49 8.53 -14.33 4.80
N LYS A 50 9.86 -14.52 4.87
CA LYS A 50 10.77 -13.56 5.53
C LYS A 50 10.72 -12.18 4.89
N ARG A 51 10.69 -12.12 3.55
CA ARG A 51 10.59 -10.85 2.81
C ARG A 51 9.25 -10.16 3.07
N GLN A 52 8.15 -10.91 3.01
CA GLN A 52 6.82 -10.37 3.30
C GLN A 52 6.71 -9.87 4.75
N LEU A 53 7.22 -10.63 5.72
CA LEU A 53 7.26 -10.23 7.12
C LEU A 53 8.09 -8.96 7.34
N ALA A 54 9.23 -8.84 6.66
CA ALA A 54 10.05 -7.64 6.73
C ALA A 54 9.31 -6.39 6.21
N LEU A 55 8.53 -6.53 5.13
CA LEU A 55 7.69 -5.44 4.61
C LEU A 55 6.60 -5.02 5.60
N GLU A 56 5.90 -5.99 6.19
CA GLU A 56 4.86 -5.75 7.20
C GLU A 56 5.45 -5.09 8.45
N ASN A 57 6.59 -5.57 8.94
CA ASN A 57 7.26 -4.99 10.09
C ASN A 57 7.77 -3.57 9.82
N ALA A 58 8.23 -3.28 8.60
CA ALA A 58 8.59 -1.91 8.21
C ALA A 58 7.38 -0.97 8.24
N LEU A 59 6.20 -1.44 7.79
CA LEU A 59 4.96 -0.68 7.89
C LEU A 59 4.56 -0.44 9.36
N ARG A 60 4.57 -1.50 10.18
CA ARG A 60 4.25 -1.43 11.61
C ARG A 60 5.16 -0.47 12.35
N GLN A 61 6.47 -0.56 12.14
CA GLN A 61 7.44 0.36 12.73
C GLN A 61 7.17 1.82 12.32
N ALA A 62 6.86 2.07 11.04
CA ALA A 62 6.52 3.41 10.57
C ALA A 62 5.20 3.94 11.17
N LYS A 63 4.29 3.06 11.57
CA LYS A 63 3.05 3.39 12.29
C LYS A 63 3.20 3.42 13.83
N GLY A 64 4.36 3.04 14.36
CA GLY A 64 4.61 2.93 15.80
C GLY A 64 3.96 1.68 16.43
N GLU A 65 3.67 0.66 15.64
CA GLU A 65 3.15 -0.63 16.08
C GLU A 65 4.28 -1.64 16.34
N GLU A 66 4.00 -2.62 17.20
CA GLU A 66 4.95 -3.69 17.52
C GLU A 66 5.19 -4.63 16.33
N PRO A 67 6.45 -5.00 16.04
CA PRO A 67 6.79 -5.97 15.00
C PRO A 67 6.15 -7.35 15.27
N LEU A 68 5.75 -8.01 14.20
CA LEU A 68 5.29 -9.39 14.23
C LEU A 68 6.47 -10.36 14.19
N ALA A 69 6.34 -11.46 14.93
CA ALA A 69 7.26 -12.58 14.86
C ALA A 69 7.04 -13.44 13.60
N LYS A 70 5.79 -13.54 13.13
CA LYS A 70 5.36 -14.30 11.95
C LYS A 70 4.12 -13.65 11.34
N LEU A 71 3.93 -13.84 10.04
CA LEU A 71 2.67 -13.50 9.38
C LEU A 71 1.58 -14.46 9.83
N ALA A 72 0.34 -13.98 9.92
CA ALA A 72 -0.81 -14.85 10.14
C ALA A 72 -0.92 -15.83 8.95
N GLN A 73 -1.07 -17.12 9.23
CA GLN A 73 -1.38 -18.10 8.19
C GLN A 73 -2.80 -17.81 7.67
N GLU A 74 -2.98 -17.86 6.35
CA GLU A 74 -4.28 -17.66 5.67
C GLU A 74 -5.28 -18.81 5.93
N ASP A 75 -5.22 -19.45 7.10
CA ASP A 75 -6.12 -20.53 7.46
C ASP A 75 -7.44 -19.97 8.02
N GLU A 76 -8.51 -20.20 7.25
CA GLU A 76 -9.90 -20.34 7.70
C GLU A 76 -10.65 -19.11 8.27
N THR A 77 -10.26 -17.88 7.95
CA THR A 77 -11.20 -16.76 8.13
C THR A 77 -12.02 -16.55 6.85
N PRO A 78 -13.36 -16.73 6.86
CA PRO A 78 -14.18 -16.36 5.72
C PRO A 78 -13.96 -14.86 5.40
N PRO A 79 -14.07 -14.44 4.12
CA PRO A 79 -13.79 -13.06 3.67
C PRO A 79 -14.66 -11.96 4.31
N HIS A 80 -15.49 -12.31 5.30
CA HIS A 80 -16.41 -11.45 6.03
C HIS A 80 -16.34 -11.64 7.56
N ALA A 81 -15.32 -12.33 8.10
CA ALA A 81 -15.12 -12.43 9.54
C ALA A 81 -14.59 -11.08 10.07
N ASP A 82 -15.50 -10.31 10.63
CA ASP A 82 -15.30 -9.03 11.30
C ASP A 82 -14.58 -7.96 10.47
N ASP A 83 -15.39 -7.27 9.68
CA ASP A 83 -15.25 -5.85 9.33
C ASP A 83 -15.06 -5.02 10.62
N LYS A 84 -13.89 -5.14 11.27
CA LYS A 84 -13.30 -3.99 11.97
C LYS A 84 -12.92 -3.01 10.89
N LYS A 85 -13.92 -2.39 10.27
CA LYS A 85 -13.71 -1.24 9.40
C LYS A 85 -12.99 -0.22 10.27
N GLY A 86 -11.69 -0.09 10.02
CA GLY A 86 -10.90 1.00 10.55
C GLY A 86 -11.60 2.31 10.22
N LYS A 87 -11.18 3.39 10.86
CA LYS A 87 -11.77 4.68 10.53
C LYS A 87 -11.48 4.96 9.05
N PRO A 88 -12.38 5.62 8.30
CA PRO A 88 -12.14 5.91 6.88
C PRO A 88 -10.79 6.60 6.60
N GLU A 89 -10.26 7.31 7.59
CA GLU A 89 -8.95 7.97 7.58
C GLU A 89 -7.77 6.99 7.61
N ASP A 90 -7.97 5.77 8.10
CA ASP A 90 -6.95 4.71 8.15
C ASP A 90 -6.76 4.02 6.78
N ASP A 91 -7.71 4.19 5.85
CA ASP A 91 -7.56 3.76 4.46
C ASP A 91 -6.80 4.82 3.66
N ALA A 92 -5.52 4.54 3.41
CA ALA A 92 -4.62 5.42 2.68
C ALA A 92 -5.10 5.78 1.27
N TYR A 93 -5.78 4.86 0.57
CA TYR A 93 -6.31 5.12 -0.78
C TYR A 93 -7.53 6.03 -0.71
N LEU A 94 -8.44 5.79 0.22
CA LEU A 94 -9.62 6.62 0.41
C LEU A 94 -9.23 8.04 0.82
N ALA A 95 -8.32 8.17 1.80
CA ALA A 95 -7.83 9.45 2.29
C ALA A 95 -7.11 10.25 1.18
N GLU A 96 -6.24 9.62 0.39
CA GLU A 96 -5.54 10.31 -0.69
C GLU A 96 -6.47 10.65 -1.87
N SER A 97 -7.45 9.80 -2.17
CA SER A 97 -8.47 10.10 -3.18
C SER A 97 -9.27 11.35 -2.81
N GLY A 98 -9.65 11.50 -1.54
CA GLY A 98 -10.29 12.72 -1.02
C GLY A 98 -9.41 13.96 -1.21
N LYS A 99 -8.10 13.86 -0.90
CA LYS A 99 -7.14 14.96 -1.10
C LYS A 99 -6.98 15.35 -2.58
N ILE A 100 -6.97 14.37 -3.49
CA ILE A 100 -6.93 14.63 -4.93
C ILE A 100 -8.18 15.38 -5.39
N LEU A 101 -9.37 15.01 -4.90
CA LEU A 101 -10.62 15.71 -5.22
C LEU A 101 -10.63 17.15 -4.71
N LEU A 102 -10.14 17.39 -3.49
CA LEU A 102 -9.98 18.75 -2.94
C LEU A 102 -9.01 19.59 -3.78
N ASP A 103 -7.87 19.01 -4.17
CA ASP A 103 -6.92 19.69 -5.07
C ASP A 103 -7.57 20.06 -6.41
N TRP A 104 -8.41 19.16 -6.96
CA TRP A 104 -9.11 19.40 -8.23
C TRP A 104 -10.14 20.52 -8.11
N LEU A 105 -10.95 20.53 -7.04
CA LEU A 105 -11.91 21.60 -6.77
C LEU A 105 -11.22 22.95 -6.62
N GLY A 106 -10.12 23.03 -5.87
CA GLY A 106 -9.38 24.27 -5.67
C GLY A 106 -8.73 24.81 -6.95
N LEU A 107 -8.25 23.92 -7.84
CA LEU A 107 -7.76 24.33 -9.15
C LEU A 107 -8.88 24.89 -10.04
N ASN A 108 -10.06 24.27 -10.03
CA ASN A 108 -11.21 24.76 -10.81
C ASN A 108 -11.72 26.11 -10.29
N GLU A 109 -11.80 26.31 -8.96
CA GLU A 109 -12.20 27.59 -8.38
C GLU A 109 -11.20 28.69 -8.71
N ALA A 110 -9.89 28.39 -8.65
CA ALA A 110 -8.85 29.33 -9.04
C ALA A 110 -8.94 29.71 -10.53
N VAL A 111 -9.19 28.75 -11.41
CA VAL A 111 -9.41 29.00 -12.84
C VAL A 111 -10.65 29.85 -13.08
N ALA A 112 -11.76 29.58 -12.39
CA ALA A 112 -12.98 30.36 -12.49
C ALA A 112 -12.78 31.82 -12.04
N LYS A 113 -12.08 32.04 -10.93
CA LYS A 113 -11.74 33.39 -10.43
C LYS A 113 -10.81 34.15 -11.37
N ASN A 114 -9.85 33.46 -11.98
CA ASN A 114 -8.88 34.09 -12.88
C ASN A 114 -9.44 34.40 -14.28
N ASN A 115 -10.60 33.82 -14.64
CA ASN A 115 -11.30 34.05 -15.90
C ASN A 115 -12.42 35.12 -15.80
N LEU A 116 -12.66 35.71 -14.63
CA LEU A 116 -13.57 36.84 -14.49
C LEU A 116 -12.91 38.12 -15.05
N PRO A 117 -13.64 38.95 -15.82
CA PRO A 117 -13.10 40.20 -16.33
C PRO A 117 -12.66 41.10 -15.16
N ARG A 118 -11.45 41.64 -15.26
CA ARG A 118 -10.98 42.67 -14.32
C ARG A 118 -11.62 43.99 -14.72
N GLU A 119 -12.46 44.54 -13.85
CA GLU A 119 -13.00 45.91 -13.98
C GLU A 119 -11.89 46.96 -13.91
#